data_AF-A0A3D3X2Q8-F1
#
_entry.id   AF-A0A3D3X2Q8-F1
#
_cell.length_a   1.000
_cell.length_b   1.000
_cell.length_c   1.000
_cell.angle_alpha   90.00
_cell.angle_beta   90.00
_cell.angle_gamma   90.00
#
_symmetry.space_group_name_H-M   'P 1'
#
loop_
_entity.id
_entity.type
_entity.pdbx_description
1 polymer ?
#
loop_
_entity_poly.entity_id
_entity_poly.type
_entity_poly.pdbx_seq_one_letter_code
_entity_poly.pdbx_strand_id
1 'polypeptide(L)'
;MFQKETEKIQKMLEEQDYVADPSILMSVYLAKTLHKPLLIEGPAGVGKTEIAKVMAKALNTDLIRLQCYEGLDANMALYEWNY
;
A
#
# COMPACT_ATOMS: atom_id res chain seq x y z
N MET A 1 22.56 -7.06 -0.89
CA MET A 1 21.29 -7.74 -0.52
C MET A 1 20.12 -6.78 -0.61
N PHE A 2 20.15 -5.65 0.11
CA PHE A 2 19.16 -4.56 0.04
C PHE A 2 18.82 -4.09 -1.38
N GLN A 3 19.84 -3.69 -2.15
CA GLN A 3 19.65 -3.09 -3.49
C GLN A 3 18.92 -4.01 -4.48
N LYS A 4 19.19 -5.31 -4.41
CA LYS A 4 18.55 -6.33 -5.26
C LYS A 4 17.06 -6.52 -4.90
N GLU A 5 16.68 -6.35 -3.64
CA GLU A 5 15.27 -6.47 -3.24
C GLU A 5 14.49 -5.20 -3.59
N THR A 6 15.08 -4.02 -3.43
CA THR A 6 14.43 -2.76 -3.87
C THR A 6 14.25 -2.70 -5.39
N GLU A 7 15.19 -3.24 -6.17
CA GLU A 7 15.05 -3.39 -7.64
C GLU A 7 13.87 -4.30 -8.02
N LYS A 8 13.69 -5.41 -7.30
CA LYS A 8 12.52 -6.29 -7.51
C LYS A 8 11.22 -5.57 -7.19
N ILE A 9 11.17 -4.84 -6.08
CA ILE A 9 9.99 -4.05 -5.69
C ILE A 9 9.70 -2.99 -6.74
N GLN A 10 10.72 -2.27 -7.22
CA GLN A 10 10.56 -1.26 -8.26
C GLN A 10 9.94 -1.87 -9.52
N LYS A 11 10.53 -2.97 -10.03
CA LYS A 11 10.02 -3.66 -11.21
C LYS A 11 8.57 -4.13 -11.03
N MET A 12 8.26 -4.69 -9.86
CA MET A 12 6.92 -5.16 -9.51
C MET A 12 5.89 -4.02 -9.52
N LEU A 13 6.27 -2.81 -9.08
CA LEU A 13 5.40 -1.63 -9.10
C LEU A 13 5.29 -1.03 -10.52
N GLU A 14 6.38 -1.01 -11.28
CA GLU A 14 6.40 -0.55 -12.68
C GLU A 14 5.51 -1.41 -13.58
N GLU A 15 5.48 -2.74 -13.38
CA GLU A 15 4.57 -3.67 -14.07
C GLU A 15 3.08 -3.37 -13.82
N GLN A 16 2.77 -2.54 -12.82
CA GLN A 16 1.43 -2.08 -12.46
C GLN A 16 1.25 -0.57 -12.73
N ASP A 17 2.08 0.01 -13.61
CA ASP A 17 2.07 1.42 -14.00
C ASP A 17 2.29 2.41 -12.83
N TYR A 18 3.01 1.99 -11.78
CA TYR A 18 3.31 2.82 -10.62
C TYR A 18 4.80 3.15 -10.55
N VAL A 19 5.12 4.45 -10.71
CA VAL A 19 6.49 4.97 -10.58
C VAL A 19 6.76 5.29 -9.11
N ALA A 20 7.65 4.51 -8.49
CA ALA A 20 8.04 4.68 -7.10
C ALA A 20 9.39 5.39 -6.98
N ASP A 21 9.47 6.37 -6.08
CA ASP A 21 10.74 6.96 -5.67
C ASP A 21 11.50 6.06 -4.68
N PRO A 22 12.79 6.33 -4.40
CA PRO A 22 13.58 5.52 -3.48
C PRO A 22 13.00 5.40 -2.05
N SER A 23 12.26 6.42 -1.58
CA SER A 23 11.67 6.41 -0.24
C SER A 23 10.49 5.43 -0.15
N ILE A 24 9.69 5.33 -1.21
CA ILE A 24 8.62 4.34 -1.33
C ILE A 24 9.21 2.93 -1.38
N LEU A 25 10.23 2.71 -2.21
CA LEU A 25 10.89 1.40 -2.33
C LEU A 25 11.44 0.92 -0.98
N MET A 26 12.10 1.82 -0.25
CA MET A 26 12.65 1.53 1.08
C MET A 26 11.54 1.23 2.09
N SER A 27 10.46 2.02 2.08
CA SER A 27 9.34 1.84 3.00
C SER A 27 8.63 0.50 2.80
N VAL A 28 8.36 0.12 1.55
CA VAL A 28 7.77 -1.18 1.20
C VAL A 28 8.71 -2.33 1.57
N TYR A 29 10.01 -2.19 1.26
CA TYR A 29 11.02 -3.18 1.63
C TYR A 29 11.05 -3.43 3.15
N LEU A 30 11.08 -2.36 3.95
CA LEU A 30 11.11 -2.46 5.41
C LEU A 30 9.81 -3.06 5.95
N ALA A 31 8.64 -2.63 5.48
CA ALA A 31 7.36 -3.17 5.90
C ALA A 31 7.29 -4.70 5.66
N LYS A 32 7.72 -5.14 4.48
CA LYS A 32 7.80 -6.57 4.13
C LYS A 32 8.82 -7.33 5.00
N THR A 33 10.01 -6.77 5.20
CA THR A 33 11.10 -7.44 5.92
C THR A 33 10.83 -7.53 7.43
N LEU A 34 10.23 -6.50 8.01
CA LEU A 34 9.94 -6.41 9.43
C LEU A 34 8.58 -7.03 9.80
N HIS A 35 7.77 -7.40 8.80
CA HIS A 35 6.38 -7.81 8.98
C HIS A 35 5.58 -6.79 9.80
N LYS A 36 5.70 -5.51 9.44
CA LYS A 36 5.03 -4.39 10.11
C LYS A 36 4.10 -3.65 9.14
N PRO A 37 2.96 -3.12 9.63
CA PRO A 37 2.09 -2.26 8.82
C PRO A 37 2.83 -1.02 8.33
N LEU A 38 2.40 -0.51 7.18
CA LEU A 38 2.91 0.74 6.60
C LEU A 38 1.83 1.82 6.66
N LEU A 39 2.13 2.92 7.35
CA LEU A 39 1.35 4.15 7.30
C LEU A 39 1.91 5.05 6.18
N ILE A 40 1.03 5.60 5.36
CA ILE A 40 1.42 6.46 4.22
C ILE A 40 0.82 7.85 4.42
N GLU A 41 1.70 8.84 4.58
CA GLU A 41 1.33 10.24 4.78
C GLU A 41 1.78 11.10 3.59
N GLY A 42 1.10 12.23 3.39
CA GLY A 42 1.47 13.19 2.36
C GLY A 42 0.29 13.99 1.80
N PRO A 43 0.55 14.99 0.93
CA PRO A 43 -0.47 15.87 0.36
C PRO A 43 -1.55 15.13 -0.44
N ALA A 44 -2.71 15.75 -0.63
CA ALA A 44 -3.74 15.21 -1.51
C ALA A 44 -3.19 15.03 -2.94
N GLY A 45 -3.57 13.94 -3.62
CA GLY A 45 -3.19 13.71 -5.02
C GLY A 45 -1.82 13.06 -5.28
N VAL A 46 -1.00 12.77 -4.26
CA VAL A 46 0.35 12.19 -4.45
C VAL A 46 0.39 10.65 -4.60
N GLY A 47 -0.74 10.01 -4.89
CA GLY A 47 -0.77 8.56 -5.12
C GLY A 47 -0.85 7.67 -3.87
N LYS A 48 -1.14 8.22 -2.68
CA LYS A 48 -1.29 7.45 -1.42
C LYS A 48 -2.32 6.33 -1.47
N THR A 49 -3.44 6.55 -2.14
CA THR A 49 -4.47 5.52 -2.34
C THR A 49 -4.08 4.54 -3.43
N GLU A 50 -3.34 5.02 -4.44
CA GLU A 50 -3.02 4.22 -5.61
C GLU A 50 -2.00 3.13 -5.30
N ILE A 51 -1.00 3.43 -4.47
CA ILE A 51 -0.02 2.42 -4.03
C ILE A 51 -0.68 1.22 -3.33
N ALA A 52 -1.76 1.40 -2.58
CA ALA A 52 -2.48 0.28 -1.97
C ALA A 52 -3.10 -0.66 -3.04
N LYS A 53 -3.68 -0.09 -4.11
CA LYS A 53 -4.24 -0.88 -5.23
C LYS A 53 -3.16 -1.60 -6.02
N VAL A 54 -2.08 -0.88 -6.32
CA VAL A 54 -0.92 -1.39 -7.07
C VAL A 54 -0.28 -2.55 -6.30
N MET A 55 -0.07 -2.40 -5.00
CA MET A 55 0.45 -3.46 -4.14
C MET A 55 -0.45 -4.68 -4.11
N ALA A 56 -1.78 -4.51 -4.02
CA ALA A 56 -2.72 -5.63 -4.04
C ALA A 56 -2.67 -6.41 -5.36
N LYS A 57 -2.63 -5.71 -6.50
CA LYS A 57 -2.47 -6.34 -7.83
C LYS A 57 -1.13 -7.06 -7.95
N ALA A 58 -0.05 -6.39 -7.59
CA ALA A 58 1.31 -6.91 -7.65
C ALA A 58 1.50 -8.18 -6.80
N LEU A 59 0.86 -8.24 -5.63
CA LEU A 59 0.90 -9.39 -4.74
C LEU A 59 -0.17 -10.45 -5.06
N ASN A 60 -1.00 -10.21 -6.08
CA ASN A 60 -2.13 -11.07 -6.46
C ASN A 60 -3.02 -11.42 -5.24
N THR A 61 -3.41 -10.39 -4.49
CA THR A 61 -4.23 -10.49 -3.27
C THR A 61 -5.40 -9.54 -3.31
N ASP A 62 -6.40 -9.79 -2.47
CA ASP A 62 -7.54 -8.90 -2.31
C ASP A 62 -7.15 -7.55 -1.69
N LEU A 63 -7.76 -6.47 -2.18
CA LEU A 63 -7.70 -5.16 -1.56
C LEU A 63 -8.97 -4.92 -0.74
N ILE A 64 -8.85 -5.00 0.57
CA ILE A 64 -9.91 -4.60 1.49
C ILE A 64 -9.82 -3.10 1.74
N ARG A 65 -10.90 -2.36 1.48
CA ARG A 65 -10.94 -0.90 1.64
C ARG A 65 -12.01 -0.49 2.64
N LEU A 66 -11.57 0.02 3.80
CA LEU A 66 -12.43 0.68 4.78
C LEU A 66 -12.29 2.20 4.64
N GLN A 67 -13.38 2.88 4.30
CA GLN A 67 -13.42 4.33 4.25
C GLN A 67 -13.72 4.89 5.64
N CYS A 68 -12.75 5.57 6.26
CA CYS A 68 -12.97 6.22 7.55
C CYS A 68 -13.63 7.59 7.37
N TYR A 69 -14.69 7.84 8.14
CA TYR A 69 -15.40 9.12 8.19
C TYR A 69 -15.93 9.37 9.62
N GLU A 70 -16.36 10.60 9.89
CA GLU A 70 -16.90 10.97 11.21
C GLU A 70 -18.18 10.18 11.52
N GLY A 71 -18.21 9.54 12.69
CA GLY A 71 -19.32 8.67 13.09
C GLY A 71 -19.18 7.20 12.70
N LEU A 72 -18.08 6.80 12.02
CA LEU A 72 -17.75 5.39 11.86
C LEU A 72 -17.35 4.78 13.21
N ASP A 73 -18.09 3.76 13.66
CA ASP A 73 -17.76 2.98 14.86
C ASP A 73 -17.19 1.59 14.53
N ALA A 74 -16.74 0.88 15.56
CA ALA A 74 -16.14 -0.45 15.39
C ALA A 74 -17.13 -1.50 14.87
N ASN A 75 -18.41 -1.41 15.22
CA ASN A 75 -19.41 -2.36 14.72
C ASN A 75 -19.65 -2.13 13.23
N MET A 76 -19.88 -0.89 12.81
CA MET A 76 -20.02 -0.51 11.41
C MET A 76 -18.80 -0.92 10.59
N ALA A 77 -17.58 -0.67 11.08
CA ALA A 77 -16.36 -1.06 10.39
C ALA A 77 -16.24 -2.59 10.19
N LEU A 78 -16.69 -3.41 11.15
CA LEU A 78 -16.64 -4.87 11.05
C LEU A 78 -17.68 -5.43 10.07
N TYR A 79 -18.80 -4.75 9.85
CA TYR A 79 -19.88 -5.23 8.97
C TYR A 79 -19.87 -4.58 7.58
N GLU A 80 -19.40 -3.34 7.43
CA GLU A 80 -19.50 -2.57 6.19
C GLU A 80 -18.23 -2.57 5.31
N TRP A 81 -17.18 -3.32 5.67
CA TRP A 81 -15.93 -3.34 4.89
C TRP A 81 -16.09 -3.84 3.44
N ASN A 82 -17.24 -4.44 3.10
CA ASN A 82 -17.57 -5.08 1.82
C ASN A 82 -18.67 -4.36 1.00
N TYR A 83 -19.05 -3.14 1.37
CA TYR A 83 -20.02 -2.34 0.61
C TYR A 83 -19.37 -1.24 -0.24
#